data_AF-A0A813XF47-F1
#
_entry.id   AF-A0A813XF47-F1
#
_cell.length_a   1.000
_cell.length_b   1.000
_cell.length_c   1.000
_cell.angle_alpha   90.00
_cell.angle_beta   90.00
_cell.angle_gamma   90.00
#
_symmetry.space_group_name_H-M   'P 1'
#
loop_
_entity.id
_entity.type
_entity.pdbx_description
1 polymer ?
#
loop_
_entity_poly.entity_id
_entity_poly.type
_entity_poly.pdbx_seq_one_letter_code
_entity_poly.pdbx_strand_id
1 'polypeptide(L)'
;MSYTAAALSFMFENLSKPIVLTGSQIPIFETRSDGRDNLIGSLLIAGQYHIPEVTLYFRNRLYRGNRVTKIDCEGLNAFDSHNFPTLAEFRTKIQVKWDLLFDRSSEGPFNVHTNLNRNVSLLRLFPGITYLTVRQFLEPPIQGVVLQTYGAGNLPTNRPDLIEELRKAAERGVLIVNCTQCAKGNVCYAYESATSLQKIGVCVGSDMTIEAALMKLSYVLGKYSSDMKVMKMKMAENLRGEMSTDSSKLKCPTISLDWILNATNDESNKESAQFRQSLLPWLIATCAQTDDITTLNHIQKTQTGIKFNIVLPCGSMPLHVCAKYGAIKCADLLLRIANNENPIVNEPDQVGFTALFYAILQKNEAMIELLVRNGAKLTATLKPSEIGMYLCNCVKHNEVDRLIAWHKAGANLDQTDYDGRTPLLLAVNYNSIDCVHYLLDNGNIDISWCDNRSMTPIQIAKQRGFDSIVQLLSSYAKSQ
;
A
#
# COMPACT_ATOMS: atom_id res chain seq x y z
N MET A 1 -25.18 14.58 3.90
CA MET A 1 -24.14 13.54 3.99
C MET A 1 -23.00 13.93 4.93
N SER A 2 -22.37 15.11 4.80
CA SER A 2 -21.32 15.59 5.73
C SER A 2 -21.77 15.60 7.20
N TYR A 3 -22.94 16.16 7.50
CA TYR A 3 -23.54 16.10 8.85
C TYR A 3 -23.71 14.67 9.38
N THR A 4 -24.19 13.75 8.54
CA THR A 4 -24.36 12.34 8.93
C THR A 4 -23.01 11.68 9.21
N ALA A 5 -22.01 11.90 8.34
CA ALA A 5 -20.67 11.38 8.52
C ALA A 5 -20.04 11.91 9.83
N ALA A 6 -20.20 13.21 10.10
CA ALA A 6 -19.76 13.83 11.35
C ALA A 6 -20.50 13.25 12.58
N ALA A 7 -21.83 13.11 12.53
CA ALA A 7 -22.62 12.55 13.62
C ALA A 7 -22.17 11.12 13.94
N LEU A 8 -22.13 10.24 12.94
CA LEU A 8 -21.72 8.85 13.10
C LEU A 8 -20.29 8.73 13.64
N SER A 9 -19.38 9.64 13.26
CA SER A 9 -18.01 9.66 13.79
C SER A 9 -17.98 9.81 15.32
N PHE A 10 -18.86 10.63 15.89
CA PHE A 10 -18.95 10.81 17.36
C PHE A 10 -19.82 9.75 18.03
N MET A 11 -20.92 9.34 17.39
CA MET A 11 -21.83 8.33 17.91
C MET A 11 -21.13 6.97 18.08
N PHE A 12 -20.29 6.57 17.12
CA PHE A 12 -19.59 5.30 17.12
C PHE A 12 -18.24 5.43 17.84
N GLU A 13 -18.26 5.16 19.15
CA GLU A 13 -17.07 5.09 19.98
C GLU A 13 -16.40 3.71 19.87
N ASN A 14 -15.06 3.69 19.81
CA ASN A 14 -14.25 2.48 19.62
C ASN A 14 -14.64 1.69 18.34
N LEU A 15 -14.86 2.40 17.24
CA LEU A 15 -15.12 1.80 15.94
C LEU A 15 -13.88 1.02 15.48
N SER A 16 -14.05 -0.24 15.10
CA SER A 16 -12.98 -1.14 14.62
C SER A 16 -13.18 -1.62 13.18
N LYS A 17 -14.24 -1.14 12.51
CA LYS A 17 -14.62 -1.55 11.15
C LYS A 17 -14.90 -0.32 10.29
N PRO A 18 -14.65 -0.39 8.98
CA PRO A 18 -14.93 0.72 8.08
C PRO A 18 -16.43 1.00 7.99
N ILE A 19 -16.79 2.28 8.06
CA ILE A 19 -18.12 2.77 7.71
C ILE A 19 -17.92 3.79 6.60
N VAL A 20 -18.30 3.43 5.37
CA VAL A 20 -18.10 4.27 4.19
C VAL A 20 -19.45 4.84 3.74
N LEU A 21 -19.64 6.14 3.92
CA LEU A 21 -20.77 6.84 3.33
C LEU A 21 -20.45 7.16 1.86
N THR A 22 -21.43 6.95 0.99
CA THR A 22 -21.32 7.26 -0.43
C THR A 22 -22.67 7.75 -0.95
N GLY A 23 -22.69 8.24 -2.18
CA GLY A 23 -23.92 8.60 -2.87
C GLY A 23 -23.66 8.97 -4.32
N SER A 24 -24.59 9.68 -4.93
CA SER A 24 -24.48 10.11 -6.33
C SER A 24 -25.22 11.42 -6.53
N GLN A 25 -24.79 12.21 -7.51
CA GLN A 25 -25.59 13.34 -8.01
C GLN A 25 -26.64 12.85 -9.00
N ILE A 26 -26.35 11.77 -9.72
CA ILE A 26 -27.23 11.21 -10.76
C ILE A 26 -27.66 9.80 -10.32
N PRO A 27 -28.98 9.47 -10.32
CA PRO A 27 -29.47 8.15 -9.94
C PRO A 27 -28.75 7.01 -10.67
N ILE A 28 -28.47 5.90 -9.98
CA ILE A 28 -27.64 4.79 -10.50
C ILE A 28 -28.16 4.14 -11.80
N PHE A 29 -29.45 4.28 -12.07
CA PHE A 29 -30.10 3.74 -13.27
C PHE A 29 -29.83 4.56 -14.53
N GLU A 30 -29.40 5.81 -14.38
CA GLU A 30 -29.07 6.66 -15.53
C GLU A 30 -27.77 6.24 -16.20
N THR A 31 -27.69 6.39 -17.51
CA THR A 31 -26.54 5.93 -18.31
C THR A 31 -25.24 6.58 -17.86
N ARG A 32 -25.23 7.89 -17.61
CA ARG A 32 -24.06 8.68 -17.18
C ARG A 32 -23.97 8.91 -15.67
N SER A 33 -24.49 7.97 -14.86
CA SER A 33 -24.48 8.09 -13.40
C SER A 33 -23.08 7.94 -12.79
N ASP A 34 -22.77 8.80 -11.82
CA ASP A 34 -21.62 8.68 -10.93
C ASP A 34 -21.84 7.65 -9.80
N GLY A 35 -23.07 7.20 -9.61
CA GLY A 35 -23.45 6.27 -8.56
C GLY A 35 -22.85 4.87 -8.69
N ARG A 36 -22.58 4.39 -9.92
CA ARG A 36 -21.95 3.08 -10.13
C ARG A 36 -20.54 3.07 -9.57
N ASP A 37 -19.72 4.04 -9.97
CA ASP A 37 -18.32 4.17 -9.56
C ASP A 37 -18.22 4.46 -8.05
N ASN A 38 -19.09 5.34 -7.55
CA ASN A 38 -19.15 5.70 -6.14
C ASN A 38 -19.56 4.50 -5.26
N LEU A 39 -20.49 3.67 -5.71
CA LEU A 39 -20.91 2.46 -4.98
C LEU A 39 -19.79 1.41 -4.99
N ILE A 40 -19.23 1.09 -6.16
CA ILE A 40 -18.17 0.09 -6.28
C ILE A 40 -16.95 0.48 -5.46
N GLY A 41 -16.47 1.73 -5.56
CA GLY A 41 -15.31 2.18 -4.78
C GLY A 41 -15.55 2.14 -3.27
N SER A 42 -16.77 2.45 -2.81
CA SER A 42 -17.11 2.33 -1.39
C SER A 42 -17.07 0.88 -0.88
N LEU A 43 -17.55 -0.08 -1.69
CA LEU A 43 -17.52 -1.51 -1.36
C LEU A 43 -16.09 -2.06 -1.37
N LEU A 44 -15.24 -1.61 -2.31
CA LEU A 44 -13.82 -1.96 -2.34
C LEU A 44 -13.10 -1.49 -1.09
N ILE A 45 -13.31 -0.24 -0.66
CA ILE A 45 -12.76 0.26 0.62
C ILE A 45 -13.24 -0.60 1.78
N ALA A 46 -14.55 -0.78 1.92
CA ALA A 46 -15.12 -1.47 3.08
C ALA A 46 -14.74 -2.97 3.14
N GLY A 47 -14.56 -3.62 1.97
CA GLY A 47 -14.30 -5.05 1.89
C GLY A 47 -12.82 -5.44 1.92
N GLN A 48 -11.92 -4.57 1.46
CA GLN A 48 -10.50 -4.91 1.30
C GLN A 48 -9.56 -4.19 2.26
N TYR A 49 -10.00 -3.06 2.85
CA TYR A 49 -9.13 -2.22 3.69
C TYR A 49 -9.67 -2.11 5.11
N HIS A 50 -8.77 -2.25 6.09
CA HIS A 50 -9.09 -2.08 7.50
C HIS A 50 -8.91 -0.61 7.90
N ILE A 51 -9.90 0.23 7.56
CA ILE A 51 -9.93 1.66 7.93
C ILE A 51 -11.00 1.86 9.00
N PRO A 52 -10.66 1.87 10.30
CA PRO A 52 -11.64 1.89 11.41
C PRO A 52 -12.22 3.29 11.67
N GLU A 53 -12.70 3.94 10.61
CA GLU A 53 -13.26 5.29 10.66
C GLU A 53 -14.60 5.38 9.94
N VAL A 54 -15.39 6.39 10.31
CA VAL A 54 -16.49 6.85 9.47
C VAL A 54 -15.88 7.73 8.38
N THR A 55 -16.03 7.29 7.14
CA THR A 55 -15.45 7.91 5.96
C THR A 55 -16.53 8.31 4.96
N LEU A 56 -16.19 9.20 4.04
CA LEU A 56 -17.03 9.57 2.92
C LEU A 56 -16.25 9.31 1.64
N TYR A 57 -16.79 8.45 0.77
CA TYR A 57 -16.23 8.17 -0.54
C TYR A 57 -17.04 8.87 -1.63
N PHE A 58 -16.36 9.66 -2.46
CA PHE A 58 -16.97 10.34 -3.59
C PHE A 58 -15.91 10.69 -4.63
N ARG A 59 -16.17 10.45 -5.92
CA ARG A 59 -15.26 10.80 -7.03
C ARG A 59 -13.82 10.34 -6.81
N ASN A 60 -13.63 9.03 -6.64
CA ASN A 60 -12.30 8.43 -6.54
C ASN A 60 -11.46 8.96 -5.36
N ARG A 61 -12.10 9.56 -4.35
CA ARG A 61 -11.45 10.08 -3.15
C ARG A 61 -12.19 9.56 -1.92
N LEU A 62 -11.40 9.08 -0.96
CA LEU A 62 -11.88 8.73 0.38
C LEU A 62 -11.47 9.83 1.35
N TYR A 63 -12.44 10.37 2.06
CA TYR A 63 -12.25 11.43 3.04
C TYR A 63 -12.58 10.92 4.45
N ARG A 64 -11.94 11.51 5.47
CA ARG A 64 -12.42 11.37 6.85
C ARG A 64 -13.78 12.04 6.98
N GLY A 65 -14.79 11.32 7.46
CA GLY A 65 -16.19 11.75 7.41
C GLY A 65 -16.47 13.09 8.12
N ASN A 66 -15.90 13.29 9.30
CA ASN A 66 -16.01 14.52 10.07
C ASN A 66 -15.06 15.65 9.62
N ARG A 67 -14.42 15.52 8.45
CA ARG A 67 -13.58 16.57 7.84
C ARG A 67 -14.13 17.07 6.50
N VAL A 68 -15.32 16.61 6.10
CA VAL A 68 -15.90 16.89 4.79
C VAL A 68 -17.01 17.94 4.88
N THR A 69 -17.05 18.82 3.88
CA THR A 69 -18.18 19.72 3.61
C THR A 69 -18.65 19.55 2.17
N LYS A 70 -19.96 19.67 1.92
CA LYS A 70 -20.50 19.71 0.54
C LYS A 70 -20.23 21.09 -0.05
N ILE A 71 -19.47 21.14 -1.15
CA ILE A 71 -19.02 22.39 -1.78
C ILE A 71 -19.75 22.70 -3.09
N ASP A 72 -20.36 21.70 -3.72
CA ASP A 72 -21.02 21.85 -5.01
C ASP A 72 -22.33 21.03 -5.03
N CYS A 73 -23.41 21.64 -5.50
CA CYS A 73 -24.72 21.01 -5.62
C CYS A 73 -24.96 20.38 -7.00
N GLU A 74 -24.27 20.82 -8.05
CA GLU A 74 -24.46 20.35 -9.43
C GLU A 74 -23.26 19.56 -9.92
N GLY A 75 -22.07 20.08 -9.63
CA GLY A 75 -20.81 19.50 -10.03
C GLY A 75 -20.62 18.10 -9.48
N LEU A 76 -19.90 17.33 -10.28
CA LEU A 76 -19.57 15.96 -9.97
C LEU A 76 -18.56 15.85 -8.83
N ASN A 77 -17.78 16.89 -8.53
CA ASN A 77 -16.91 16.99 -7.37
C ASN A 77 -17.64 17.69 -6.20
N ALA A 78 -18.64 17.01 -5.64
CA ALA A 78 -19.59 17.60 -4.70
C ALA A 78 -19.02 17.88 -3.29
N PHE A 79 -17.93 17.22 -2.90
CA PHE A 79 -17.40 17.23 -1.53
C PHE A 79 -15.91 17.55 -1.52
N ASP A 80 -15.48 18.28 -0.48
CA ASP A 80 -14.07 18.56 -0.21
C ASP A 80 -13.74 18.49 1.29
N SER A 81 -12.44 18.34 1.57
CA SER A 81 -11.86 18.42 2.91
C SER A 81 -10.77 19.48 2.93
N HIS A 82 -11.15 20.72 3.20
CA HIS A 82 -10.27 21.88 3.03
C HIS A 82 -9.06 21.88 3.98
N ASN A 83 -9.22 21.34 5.19
CA ASN A 83 -8.24 21.38 6.27
C ASN A 83 -7.59 20.02 6.56
N PHE A 84 -7.93 18.97 5.82
CA PHE A 84 -7.35 17.64 6.03
C PHE A 84 -7.21 16.88 4.70
N PRO A 85 -6.10 16.15 4.46
CA PRO A 85 -5.94 15.43 3.21
C PRO A 85 -6.95 14.27 3.07
N THR A 86 -7.17 13.82 1.83
CA THR A 86 -7.86 12.55 1.55
C THR A 86 -7.12 11.38 2.20
N LEU A 87 -7.87 10.43 2.77
CA LEU A 87 -7.33 9.18 3.35
C LEU A 87 -6.91 8.20 2.26
N ALA A 88 -7.61 8.18 1.13
CA ALA A 88 -7.22 7.38 -0.01
C ALA A 88 -7.59 8.04 -1.35
N GLU A 89 -6.82 7.73 -2.37
CA GLU A 89 -7.06 8.16 -3.76
C GLU A 89 -7.12 6.95 -4.69
N PHE A 90 -8.17 6.88 -5.50
CA PHE A 90 -8.37 5.86 -6.52
C PHE A 90 -7.78 6.39 -7.83
N ARG A 91 -6.55 5.96 -8.11
CA ARG A 91 -5.86 6.19 -9.40
C ARG A 91 -5.79 4.86 -10.16
N THR A 92 -4.69 4.60 -10.87
CA THR A 92 -4.42 3.26 -11.44
C THR A 92 -4.31 2.18 -10.36
N LYS A 93 -3.87 2.56 -9.16
CA LYS A 93 -3.92 1.78 -7.92
C LYS A 93 -4.59 2.60 -6.83
N ILE A 94 -5.22 1.93 -5.87
CA ILE A 94 -5.75 2.57 -4.67
C ILE A 94 -4.57 2.89 -3.75
N GLN A 95 -4.36 4.16 -3.45
CA GLN A 95 -3.31 4.62 -2.54
C GLN A 95 -3.94 5.07 -1.23
N VAL A 96 -3.77 4.27 -0.17
CA VAL A 96 -4.20 4.61 1.19
C VAL A 96 -3.04 5.28 1.91
N LYS A 97 -3.31 6.42 2.55
CA LYS A 97 -2.36 7.19 3.37
C LYS A 97 -2.51 6.75 4.82
N TRP A 98 -1.88 5.63 5.17
CA TRP A 98 -2.01 4.99 6.50
C TRP A 98 -1.61 5.93 7.65
N ASP A 99 -0.62 6.79 7.43
CA ASP A 99 -0.12 7.77 8.40
C ASP A 99 -1.16 8.82 8.83
N LEU A 100 -2.23 9.00 8.03
CA LEU A 100 -3.30 9.94 8.31
C LEU A 100 -4.45 9.33 9.11
N LEU A 101 -4.49 8.00 9.24
CA LEU A 101 -5.57 7.34 9.97
C LEU A 101 -5.57 7.76 11.44
N PHE A 102 -6.76 7.89 12.00
CA PHE A 102 -6.92 8.34 13.38
C PHE A 102 -6.63 7.18 14.31
N ASP A 103 -5.41 7.14 14.81
CA ASP A 103 -5.01 6.13 15.77
C ASP A 103 -5.56 6.47 17.16
N ARG A 104 -6.59 5.74 17.56
CA ARG A 104 -6.83 5.45 18.96
C ARG A 104 -6.83 3.94 19.07
N SER A 105 -5.80 3.40 19.71
CA SER A 105 -5.86 2.10 20.39
C SER A 105 -7.21 2.02 21.08
N SER A 106 -8.11 1.16 20.59
CA SER A 106 -9.48 1.06 21.07
C SER A 106 -9.46 0.63 22.53
N GLU A 107 -9.50 1.61 23.45
CA GLU A 107 -9.51 1.41 24.90
C GLU A 107 -10.90 0.93 25.39
N GLY A 108 -11.45 -0.11 24.75
CA GLY A 108 -12.70 -0.72 25.16
C GLY A 108 -13.58 -1.25 24.02
N PRO A 109 -14.74 -1.83 24.38
CA PRO A 109 -15.69 -2.35 23.41
C PRO A 109 -16.33 -1.24 22.58
N PHE A 110 -16.79 -1.59 21.38
CA PHE A 110 -17.60 -0.73 20.52
C PHE A 110 -18.86 -0.26 21.25
N ASN A 111 -19.15 1.05 21.22
CA ASN A 111 -20.32 1.63 21.86
C ASN A 111 -20.99 2.67 20.97
N VAL A 112 -22.33 2.71 21.00
CA VAL A 112 -23.14 3.63 20.20
C VAL A 112 -23.83 4.65 21.11
N HIS A 113 -23.48 5.92 20.95
CA HIS A 113 -24.10 7.04 21.67
C HIS A 113 -25.28 7.58 20.88
N THR A 114 -26.50 7.30 21.33
CA THR A 114 -27.73 7.79 20.69
C THR A 114 -28.31 9.03 21.36
N ASN A 115 -27.90 9.33 22.60
CA ASN A 115 -28.36 10.49 23.36
C ASN A 115 -27.60 11.76 22.94
N LEU A 116 -27.94 12.30 21.77
CA LEU A 116 -27.40 13.55 21.25
C LEU A 116 -28.28 14.73 21.67
N ASN A 117 -27.67 15.82 22.14
CA ASN A 117 -28.40 17.01 22.56
C ASN A 117 -28.96 17.76 21.35
N ARG A 118 -30.29 17.96 21.32
CA ARG A 118 -31.00 18.61 20.21
C ARG A 118 -31.03 20.14 20.32
N ASN A 119 -30.72 20.70 21.48
CA ASN A 119 -30.75 22.13 21.77
C ASN A 119 -29.45 22.82 21.38
N VAL A 120 -28.93 22.50 20.19
CA VAL A 120 -27.74 23.10 19.60
C VAL A 120 -28.09 23.91 18.37
N SER A 121 -27.34 24.96 18.11
CA SER A 121 -27.61 25.86 16.98
C SER A 121 -26.32 26.33 16.29
N LEU A 122 -26.48 26.90 15.10
CA LEU A 122 -25.39 27.53 14.34
C LEU A 122 -25.72 29.00 14.14
N LEU A 123 -24.89 29.89 14.67
CA LEU A 123 -25.02 31.34 14.53
C LEU A 123 -23.92 31.86 13.62
N ARG A 124 -24.28 32.27 12.41
CA ARG A 124 -23.36 32.92 11.48
C ARG A 124 -23.42 34.42 11.62
N LEU A 125 -22.29 35.05 11.94
CA LEU A 125 -22.21 36.51 12.01
C LEU A 125 -22.12 37.12 10.60
N PHE A 126 -22.75 38.27 10.42
CA PHE A 126 -22.67 39.05 9.19
C PHE A 126 -22.69 40.56 9.53
N PRO A 127 -22.18 41.44 8.65
CA PRO A 127 -22.20 42.87 8.90
C PRO A 127 -23.64 43.36 9.09
N GLY A 128 -23.91 44.06 10.19
CA GLY A 128 -25.24 44.56 10.52
C GLY A 128 -26.08 43.66 11.44
N ILE A 129 -25.59 42.47 11.84
CA ILE A 129 -26.28 41.67 12.87
C ILE A 129 -26.41 42.47 14.18
N THR A 130 -27.64 42.53 14.70
CA THR A 130 -27.96 43.30 15.90
C THR A 130 -27.73 42.48 17.16
N TYR A 131 -27.40 43.12 18.29
CA TYR A 131 -27.31 42.43 19.57
C TYR A 131 -28.64 41.81 20.00
N LEU A 132 -29.77 42.41 19.61
CA LEU A 132 -31.11 41.88 19.87
C LEU A 132 -31.33 40.54 19.19
N THR A 133 -30.92 40.41 17.92
CA THR A 133 -30.97 39.14 17.19
C THR A 133 -30.12 38.08 17.87
N VAL A 134 -28.89 38.43 18.26
CA VAL A 134 -27.98 37.49 18.96
C VAL A 134 -28.56 37.08 20.31
N ARG A 135 -29.12 38.02 21.08
CA ARG A 135 -29.77 37.73 22.35
C ARG A 135 -30.91 36.73 22.19
N GLN A 136 -31.86 37.03 21.30
CA GLN A 136 -33.02 36.15 21.05
C GLN A 136 -32.61 34.77 20.55
N PHE A 137 -31.56 34.69 19.73
CA PHE A 137 -31.03 33.43 19.25
C PHE A 137 -30.44 32.54 20.36
N LEU A 138 -29.94 33.15 21.44
CA LEU A 138 -29.29 32.48 22.57
C LEU A 138 -30.20 32.32 23.80
N GLU A 139 -31.50 32.61 23.66
CA GLU A 139 -32.48 32.34 24.72
C GLU A 139 -32.75 30.82 24.86
N PRO A 140 -33.24 30.36 26.03
CA PRO A 140 -33.70 28.99 26.20
C PRO A 140 -34.71 28.58 25.10
N PRO A 141 -34.67 27.32 24.61
CA PRO A 141 -34.00 26.16 25.21
C PRO A 141 -32.55 25.92 24.76
N ILE A 142 -31.90 26.85 24.05
CA ILE A 142 -30.56 26.65 23.49
C ILE A 142 -29.53 26.40 24.60
N GLN A 143 -28.76 25.31 24.46
CA GLN A 143 -27.71 24.87 25.38
C GLN A 143 -26.32 24.91 24.75
N GLY A 144 -26.23 24.95 23.42
CA GLY A 144 -24.97 25.14 22.72
C GLY A 144 -25.14 25.89 21.40
N VAL A 145 -24.10 26.61 21.02
CA VAL A 145 -24.03 27.30 19.73
C VAL A 145 -22.65 27.18 19.09
N VAL A 146 -22.64 26.88 17.80
CA VAL A 146 -21.46 27.06 16.94
C VAL A 146 -21.53 28.47 16.37
N LEU A 147 -20.63 29.34 16.80
CA LEU A 147 -20.51 30.72 16.36
C LEU A 147 -19.55 30.80 15.17
N GLN A 148 -20.02 31.21 14.00
CA GLN A 148 -19.15 31.44 12.85
C GLN A 148 -18.70 32.91 12.79
N THR A 149 -17.41 33.14 13.02
CA THR A 149 -16.76 34.45 13.02
C THR A 149 -15.87 34.66 11.78
N TYR A 150 -15.38 35.88 11.59
CA TYR A 150 -14.61 36.25 10.40
C TYR A 150 -13.16 35.78 10.47
N GLY A 151 -12.58 35.42 9.32
CA GLY A 151 -11.14 35.17 9.20
C GLY A 151 -10.62 34.15 10.23
N ALA A 152 -9.62 34.53 11.01
CA ALA A 152 -8.98 33.66 12.01
C ALA A 152 -9.77 33.51 13.33
N GLY A 153 -11.06 33.86 13.37
CA GLY A 153 -11.88 33.75 14.58
C GLY A 153 -12.39 35.07 15.14
N ASN A 154 -12.47 36.13 14.33
CA ASN A 154 -12.55 37.51 14.78
C ASN A 154 -13.99 38.02 14.93
N LEU A 155 -14.24 38.71 16.04
CA LEU A 155 -15.41 39.58 16.22
C LEU A 155 -15.03 41.05 15.93
N PRO A 156 -15.96 41.88 15.43
CA PRO A 156 -15.72 43.32 15.29
C PRO A 156 -15.43 43.96 16.65
N THR A 157 -14.28 44.64 16.77
CA THR A 157 -13.81 45.26 18.03
C THR A 157 -14.68 46.44 18.47
N ASN A 158 -15.38 47.09 17.55
CA ASN A 158 -16.31 48.18 17.80
C ASN A 158 -17.72 47.73 18.23
N ARG A 159 -17.90 46.43 18.57
CA ARG A 159 -19.20 45.84 18.97
C ARG A 159 -19.14 45.19 20.35
N PRO A 160 -18.91 45.97 21.44
CA PRO A 160 -18.92 45.44 22.80
C PRO A 160 -20.30 44.89 23.20
N ASP A 161 -21.37 45.39 22.58
CA ASP A 161 -22.74 44.90 22.73
C ASP A 161 -22.87 43.41 22.37
N LEU A 162 -22.20 42.95 21.31
CA LEU A 162 -22.22 41.53 20.92
C LEU A 162 -21.43 40.66 21.90
N ILE A 163 -20.26 41.12 22.33
CA ILE A 163 -19.41 40.42 23.30
C ILE A 163 -20.17 40.23 24.61
N GLU A 164 -20.90 41.25 25.03
CA GLU A 164 -21.69 41.24 26.26
C GLU A 164 -22.85 40.24 26.19
N GLU A 165 -23.58 40.14 25.08
CA GLU A 165 -24.64 39.12 24.92
C GLU A 165 -24.07 37.69 24.88
N LEU A 166 -22.89 37.48 24.28
CA LEU A 166 -22.19 36.19 24.32
C LEU A 166 -21.72 35.84 25.73
N ARG A 167 -21.20 36.81 26.50
CA ARG A 167 -20.82 36.64 27.91
C ARG A 167 -22.02 36.23 28.75
N LYS A 168 -23.16 36.93 28.62
CA LYS A 168 -24.41 36.59 29.32
C LYS A 168 -24.87 35.17 28.98
N ALA A 169 -24.80 34.76 27.72
CA ALA A 169 -25.17 33.40 27.32
C ALA A 169 -24.22 32.34 27.91
N ALA A 170 -22.91 32.60 27.90
CA ALA A 170 -21.93 31.71 28.52
C ALA A 170 -22.14 31.58 30.04
N GLU A 171 -22.49 32.67 30.72
CA GLU A 171 -22.83 32.67 32.16
C GLU A 171 -24.12 31.93 32.47
N ARG A 172 -25.10 31.93 31.55
CA ARG A 172 -26.29 31.06 31.63
C ARG A 172 -25.99 29.58 31.40
N GLY A 173 -24.75 29.22 31.04
CA GLY A 173 -24.35 27.85 30.77
C GLY A 173 -24.51 27.40 29.32
N VAL A 174 -24.69 28.34 28.37
CA VAL A 174 -24.67 28.00 26.93
C VAL A 174 -23.22 27.74 26.50
N LEU A 175 -22.95 26.57 25.93
CA LEU A 175 -21.63 26.21 25.43
C LEU A 175 -21.42 26.81 24.02
N ILE A 176 -20.54 27.81 23.93
CA ILE A 176 -20.27 28.55 22.69
C ILE A 176 -18.94 28.05 22.09
N VAL A 177 -18.96 27.67 20.81
CA VAL A 177 -17.77 27.20 20.07
C VAL A 177 -17.53 28.09 18.87
N ASN A 178 -16.37 28.74 18.81
CA ASN A 178 -15.99 29.65 17.75
C ASN A 178 -15.33 28.92 16.57
N CYS A 179 -15.97 28.97 15.41
CA CYS A 179 -15.46 28.47 14.15
C CYS A 179 -15.29 29.61 13.14
N THR A 180 -14.39 29.45 12.18
CA THR A 180 -14.25 30.40 11.08
C THR A 180 -15.39 30.24 10.07
N GLN A 181 -15.74 31.33 9.39
CA GLN A 181 -16.58 31.33 8.19
C GLN A 181 -15.82 30.88 6.93
N CYS A 182 -14.49 30.92 6.96
CA CYS A 182 -13.64 30.55 5.83
C CYS A 182 -13.70 29.04 5.60
N ALA A 183 -13.68 28.63 4.32
CA ALA A 183 -13.65 27.21 3.95
C ALA A 183 -12.37 26.51 4.43
N LYS A 184 -11.24 27.22 4.37
CA LYS A 184 -9.91 26.75 4.79
C LYS A 184 -9.33 27.69 5.85
N GLY A 185 -8.62 27.12 6.81
CA GLY A 185 -7.97 27.84 7.91
C GLY A 185 -8.40 27.32 9.28
N ASN A 186 -7.85 27.92 10.32
CA ASN A 186 -8.13 27.58 11.70
C ASN A 186 -8.44 28.83 12.54
N VAL A 187 -9.16 28.62 13.64
CA VAL A 187 -9.25 29.59 14.74
C VAL A 187 -8.15 29.22 15.73
N CYS A 188 -7.23 30.14 16.01
CA CYS A 188 -6.08 29.90 16.90
C CYS A 188 -5.93 31.03 17.93
N TYR A 189 -5.37 30.69 19.10
CA TYR A 189 -5.11 31.61 20.22
C TYR A 189 -4.03 32.67 19.93
N ALA A 190 -3.30 32.57 18.81
CA ALA A 190 -2.22 33.49 18.48
C ALA A 190 -2.69 34.92 18.12
N TYR A 191 -3.97 35.13 17.83
CA TYR A 191 -4.53 36.45 17.48
C TYR A 191 -5.25 37.08 18.68
N GLU A 192 -5.03 38.38 18.92
CA GLU A 192 -5.59 39.15 20.06
C GLU A 192 -7.13 39.06 20.19
N SER A 193 -7.82 38.93 19.05
CA SER A 193 -9.27 38.77 18.94
C SER A 193 -9.77 37.43 19.52
N ALA A 194 -9.04 36.34 19.33
CA ALA A 194 -9.38 35.03 19.90
C ALA A 194 -9.22 35.04 21.43
N THR A 195 -8.27 35.82 21.95
CA THR A 195 -8.07 36.03 23.39
C THR A 195 -9.28 36.70 24.04
N SER A 196 -9.90 37.67 23.38
CA SER A 196 -11.09 38.37 23.90
C SER A 196 -12.30 37.44 24.05
N LEU A 197 -12.54 36.55 23.09
CA LEU A 197 -13.60 35.54 23.17
C LEU A 197 -13.32 34.45 24.21
N GLN A 198 -12.06 34.06 24.35
CA GLN A 198 -11.67 33.08 25.36
C GLN A 198 -11.91 33.60 26.78
N LYS A 199 -11.64 34.89 27.04
CA LYS A 199 -11.88 35.53 28.35
C LYS A 199 -13.34 35.44 28.80
N ILE A 200 -14.29 35.47 27.86
CA ILE A 200 -15.73 35.33 28.15
C ILE A 200 -16.22 33.86 28.08
N GLY A 201 -15.29 32.90 28.01
CA GLY A 201 -15.59 31.48 28.14
C GLY A 201 -16.00 30.76 26.85
N VAL A 202 -15.79 31.37 25.68
CA VAL A 202 -16.01 30.75 24.36
C VAL A 202 -14.88 29.77 24.02
N CYS A 203 -15.24 28.57 23.57
CA CYS A 203 -14.29 27.54 23.14
C CYS A 203 -13.78 27.81 21.73
N VAL A 204 -12.53 27.46 21.45
CA VAL A 204 -11.96 27.51 20.11
C VAL A 204 -12.30 26.23 19.34
N GLY A 205 -12.85 26.38 18.14
CA GLY A 205 -13.19 25.27 17.24
C GLY A 205 -12.04 24.78 16.35
N SER A 206 -10.85 25.39 16.44
CA SER A 206 -9.69 25.12 15.58
C SER A 206 -10.06 25.14 14.09
N ASP A 207 -9.71 24.10 13.34
CA ASP A 207 -9.95 23.88 11.91
C ASP A 207 -11.12 22.93 11.64
N MET A 208 -12.01 22.70 12.61
CA MET A 208 -13.22 21.89 12.43
C MET A 208 -14.12 22.48 11.34
N THR A 209 -14.76 21.58 10.57
CA THR A 209 -15.91 21.97 9.74
C THR A 209 -17.10 22.32 10.64
N ILE A 210 -18.07 23.06 10.10
CA ILE A 210 -19.29 23.38 10.85
C ILE A 210 -20.11 22.14 11.17
N GLU A 211 -20.11 21.15 10.28
CA GLU A 211 -20.78 19.87 10.49
C GLU A 211 -20.17 19.14 11.68
N ALA A 212 -18.84 19.07 11.73
CA ALA A 212 -18.13 18.44 12.83
C ALA A 212 -18.31 19.20 14.15
N ALA A 213 -18.16 20.52 14.15
CA ALA A 213 -18.32 21.34 15.34
C ALA A 213 -19.72 21.21 15.94
N LEU A 214 -20.77 21.22 15.10
CA LEU A 214 -22.15 21.10 15.56
C LEU A 214 -22.45 19.70 16.11
N MET A 215 -22.00 18.65 15.42
CA MET A 215 -22.21 17.28 15.88
C MET A 215 -21.39 16.94 17.12
N LYS A 216 -20.16 17.45 17.22
CA LYS A 216 -19.33 17.34 18.42
C LYS A 216 -19.97 18.04 19.60
N LEU A 217 -20.51 19.26 19.39
CA LEU A 217 -21.21 20.02 20.41
C LEU A 217 -22.45 19.26 20.93
N SER A 218 -23.26 18.72 20.00
CA SER A 218 -24.43 17.89 20.32
C SER A 218 -24.04 16.63 21.12
N TYR A 219 -22.96 15.96 20.71
CA TYR A 219 -22.41 14.79 21.40
C TYR A 219 -21.89 15.12 22.81
N VAL A 220 -21.10 16.18 22.94
CA VAL A 220 -20.49 16.58 24.22
C VAL A 220 -21.56 16.99 25.23
N LEU A 221 -22.55 17.79 24.80
CA LEU A 221 -23.69 18.17 25.64
C LEU A 221 -24.58 16.98 26.00
N GLY A 222 -24.63 15.94 25.17
CA GLY A 222 -25.40 14.73 25.44
C GLY A 222 -24.71 13.78 26.43
N LYS A 223 -23.38 13.62 26.30
CA LYS A 223 -22.58 12.64 27.06
C LYS A 223 -22.00 13.21 28.36
N TYR A 224 -21.61 14.49 28.39
CA TYR A 224 -20.87 15.12 29.49
C TYR A 224 -21.65 16.26 30.17
N SER A 225 -22.98 16.22 30.11
CA SER A 225 -23.88 17.31 30.56
C SER A 225 -23.68 17.75 32.02
N SER A 226 -23.08 16.93 32.86
CA SER A 226 -22.90 17.19 34.29
C SER A 226 -21.80 18.21 34.63
N ASP A 227 -20.79 18.39 33.76
CA ASP A 227 -19.65 19.27 34.08
C ASP A 227 -19.23 20.14 32.89
N MET A 228 -19.47 21.46 33.03
CA MET A 228 -19.10 22.47 32.04
C MET A 228 -17.60 22.51 31.76
N LYS A 229 -16.72 22.27 32.75
CA LYS A 229 -15.28 22.24 32.53
C LYS A 229 -14.88 21.06 31.65
N VAL A 230 -15.45 19.89 31.92
CA VAL A 230 -15.23 18.67 31.11
C VAL A 230 -15.77 18.89 29.69
N MET A 231 -16.95 19.49 29.54
CA MET A 231 -17.50 19.80 28.21
C MET A 231 -16.57 20.72 27.40
N LYS A 232 -16.07 21.81 28.01
CA LYS A 232 -15.12 22.72 27.35
C LYS A 232 -13.82 22.00 26.99
N MET A 233 -13.30 21.14 27.87
CA MET A 233 -12.11 20.32 27.61
C MET A 233 -12.34 19.36 26.43
N LYS A 234 -13.47 18.63 26.41
CA LYS A 234 -13.81 17.69 25.34
C LYS A 234 -14.08 18.37 24.01
N MET A 235 -14.60 19.60 24.01
CA MET A 235 -14.71 20.41 22.80
C MET A 235 -13.34 20.82 22.23
N ALA A 236 -12.34 21.05 23.08
CA ALA A 236 -10.97 21.41 22.66
C ALA A 236 -10.09 20.20 22.28
N GLU A 237 -10.41 19.00 22.77
CA GLU A 237 -9.69 17.75 22.48
C GLU A 237 -10.05 17.20 21.09
N ASN A 238 -9.08 16.71 20.31
CA ASN A 238 -9.37 15.99 19.08
C ASN A 238 -9.95 14.59 19.38
N LEU A 239 -11.27 14.42 19.29
CA LEU A 239 -11.96 13.20 19.74
C LEU A 239 -11.96 12.08 18.69
N ARG A 240 -12.07 12.44 17.41
CA ARG A 240 -12.34 11.53 16.28
C ARG A 240 -11.59 11.95 15.01
N GLY A 241 -10.53 12.72 15.12
CA GLY A 241 -9.75 13.21 13.98
C GLY A 241 -10.37 14.44 13.30
N GLU A 242 -11.40 15.06 13.88
CA GLU A 242 -12.16 16.18 13.33
C GLU A 242 -11.42 17.52 13.35
N MET A 243 -10.41 17.64 14.21
CA MET A 243 -9.64 18.86 14.40
C MET A 243 -8.16 18.57 14.49
N SER A 244 -7.34 19.50 14.05
CA SER A 244 -5.90 19.49 14.22
C SER A 244 -5.60 20.25 15.51
N THR A 245 -5.09 19.53 16.50
CA THR A 245 -4.42 20.14 17.66
C THR A 245 -2.98 20.43 17.26
N ASP A 246 -2.34 21.45 17.84
CA ASP A 246 -0.90 21.72 17.63
C ASP A 246 -0.07 20.53 18.14
N SER A 247 0.03 19.49 17.32
CA SER A 247 0.90 18.33 17.48
C SER A 247 2.28 18.62 16.89
N SER A 248 2.75 19.87 17.02
CA SER A 248 4.13 20.26 16.69
C SER A 248 5.19 19.57 17.56
N LYS A 249 4.79 18.68 18.48
CA LYS A 249 5.68 17.97 19.41
C LYS A 249 5.76 16.45 19.27
N LEU A 250 5.00 15.83 18.37
CA LEU A 250 5.21 14.42 18.04
C LEU A 250 5.52 14.33 16.55
N LYS A 251 6.76 14.70 16.20
CA LYS A 251 7.42 14.02 15.09
C LYS A 251 7.47 12.57 15.52
N CYS A 252 6.58 11.73 14.96
CA CYS A 252 6.89 10.31 14.89
C CYS A 252 8.31 10.27 14.33
N PRO A 253 9.30 9.65 15.00
CA PRO A 253 10.62 9.52 14.40
C PRO A 253 10.35 8.92 13.03
N THR A 254 10.75 9.63 11.97
CA THR A 254 10.76 9.08 10.62
C THR A 254 11.35 7.69 10.77
N ILE A 255 10.54 6.66 10.49
CA ILE A 255 10.96 5.28 10.69
C ILE A 255 12.15 5.10 9.75
N SER A 256 13.34 5.28 10.28
CA SER A 256 14.57 5.15 9.54
C SER A 256 14.95 3.68 9.55
N LEU A 257 15.62 3.28 8.49
CA LEU A 257 16.23 1.95 8.43
C LEU A 257 17.10 1.70 9.68
N ASP A 258 17.84 2.71 10.13
CA ASP A 258 18.66 2.65 11.35
C ASP A 258 17.84 2.37 12.60
N TRP A 259 16.68 3.03 12.74
CA TRP A 259 15.81 2.82 13.89
C TRP A 259 15.26 1.40 13.89
N ILE A 260 14.78 0.91 12.73
CA ILE A 260 14.28 -0.47 12.60
C ILE A 260 15.37 -1.47 12.97
N LEU A 261 16.58 -1.31 12.42
CA LEU A 261 17.68 -2.25 12.64
C LEU A 261 18.14 -2.21 14.10
N ASN A 262 18.28 -1.03 14.70
CA ASN A 262 18.65 -0.92 16.11
C ASN A 262 17.57 -1.54 17.01
N ALA A 263 16.28 -1.36 16.69
CA ALA A 263 15.17 -1.94 17.44
C ALA A 263 15.08 -3.47 17.32
N THR A 264 15.62 -4.08 16.25
CA THR A 264 15.65 -5.54 16.06
C THR A 264 16.94 -6.21 16.54
N ASN A 265 17.96 -5.45 16.98
CA ASN A 265 19.28 -6.01 17.26
C ASN A 265 19.39 -6.68 18.64
N ASP A 266 18.50 -6.34 19.58
CA ASP A 266 18.51 -6.91 20.93
C ASP A 266 17.83 -8.29 20.94
N GLU A 267 18.62 -9.36 20.94
CA GLU A 267 18.13 -10.74 21.03
C GLU A 267 17.64 -11.14 22.43
N SER A 268 18.00 -10.39 23.47
CA SER A 268 17.57 -10.68 24.84
C SER A 268 16.11 -10.26 25.08
N ASN A 269 15.64 -9.26 24.34
CA ASN A 269 14.27 -8.81 24.36
C ASN A 269 13.40 -9.67 23.43
N LYS A 270 12.39 -10.32 24.00
CA LYS A 270 11.44 -11.19 23.29
C LYS A 270 10.69 -10.47 22.16
N GLU A 271 10.29 -9.22 22.37
CA GLU A 271 9.56 -8.43 21.36
C GLU A 271 10.48 -8.05 20.20
N SER A 272 11.70 -7.59 20.50
CA SER A 272 12.75 -7.32 19.50
C SER A 272 13.06 -8.58 18.69
N ALA A 273 13.22 -9.74 19.34
CA ALA A 273 13.47 -11.01 18.67
C ALA A 273 12.30 -11.44 17.75
N GLN A 274 11.05 -11.29 18.20
CA GLN A 274 9.87 -11.57 17.37
C GLN A 274 9.77 -10.62 16.18
N PHE A 275 10.05 -9.33 16.40
CA PHE A 275 10.05 -8.31 15.36
C PHE A 275 11.16 -8.57 14.34
N ARG A 276 12.36 -8.94 14.81
CA ARG A 276 13.50 -9.37 14.00
C ARG A 276 13.15 -10.56 13.11
N GLN A 277 12.54 -11.60 13.68
CA GLN A 277 12.13 -12.79 12.93
C GLN A 277 11.02 -12.52 11.92
N SER A 278 10.15 -11.54 12.18
CA SER A 278 9.02 -11.24 11.30
C SER A 278 9.38 -10.26 10.18
N LEU A 279 10.10 -9.18 10.49
CA LEU A 279 10.29 -8.05 9.59
C LEU A 279 11.51 -8.20 8.68
N LEU A 280 12.66 -8.64 9.24
CA LEU A 280 13.92 -8.69 8.49
C LEU A 280 13.89 -9.63 7.28
N PRO A 281 13.23 -10.80 7.30
CA PRO A 281 13.11 -11.62 6.09
C PRO A 281 12.45 -10.86 4.93
N TRP A 282 11.40 -10.08 5.21
CA TRP A 282 10.72 -9.25 4.20
C TRP A 282 11.59 -8.09 3.71
N LEU A 283 12.35 -7.47 4.61
CA LEU A 283 13.27 -6.40 4.23
C LEU A 283 14.40 -6.94 3.33
N ILE A 284 14.95 -8.11 3.64
CA ILE A 284 15.94 -8.77 2.78
C ILE A 284 15.32 -9.16 1.43
N ALA A 285 14.10 -9.70 1.43
CA ALA A 285 13.39 -10.08 0.20
C ALA A 285 13.11 -8.87 -0.71
N THR A 286 12.75 -7.72 -0.15
CA THR A 286 12.52 -6.49 -0.92
C THR A 286 13.81 -5.93 -1.51
N CYS A 287 14.93 -5.98 -0.77
CA CYS A 287 16.25 -5.66 -1.30
C CYS A 287 16.66 -6.61 -2.44
N ALA A 288 16.40 -7.92 -2.26
CA ALA A 288 16.66 -8.94 -3.27
C ALA A 288 15.79 -8.78 -4.53
N GLN A 289 14.56 -8.29 -4.39
CA GLN A 289 13.69 -8.02 -5.53
C GLN A 289 14.09 -6.76 -6.32
N THR A 290 14.58 -5.73 -5.62
CA THR A 290 14.87 -4.40 -6.21
C THR A 290 16.34 -4.19 -6.58
N ASP A 291 17.20 -5.18 -6.30
CA ASP A 291 18.67 -5.09 -6.42
C ASP A 291 19.28 -3.95 -5.57
N ASP A 292 18.65 -3.62 -4.44
CA ASP A 292 19.17 -2.62 -3.50
C ASP A 292 20.27 -3.21 -2.60
N ILE A 293 21.47 -3.21 -3.18
CA ILE A 293 22.70 -3.63 -2.50
C ILE A 293 23.08 -2.70 -1.33
N THR A 294 22.64 -1.44 -1.33
CA THR A 294 23.05 -0.47 -0.30
C THR A 294 22.38 -0.77 1.03
N THR A 295 21.06 -0.98 1.00
CA THR A 295 20.27 -1.37 2.17
C THR A 295 20.67 -2.78 2.63
N LEU A 296 20.91 -3.72 1.71
CA LEU A 296 21.32 -5.08 2.07
C LEU A 296 22.68 -5.12 2.80
N ASN A 297 23.66 -4.34 2.34
CA ASN A 297 24.94 -4.17 3.05
C ASN A 297 24.75 -3.50 4.41
N HIS A 298 23.81 -2.56 4.50
CA HIS A 298 23.53 -1.88 5.75
C HIS A 298 22.94 -2.84 6.79
N ILE A 299 22.02 -3.72 6.38
CA ILE A 299 21.48 -4.80 7.22
C ILE A 299 22.60 -5.75 7.68
N GLN A 300 23.49 -6.15 6.77
CA GLN A 300 24.61 -7.03 7.08
C GLN A 300 25.57 -6.44 8.12
N LYS A 301 25.85 -5.13 8.05
CA LYS A 301 26.78 -4.46 8.98
C LYS A 301 26.17 -4.22 10.35
N THR A 302 24.88 -3.90 10.41
CA THR A 302 24.21 -3.48 11.64
C THR A 302 23.73 -4.66 12.48
N GLN A 303 23.39 -5.77 11.85
CA GLN A 303 22.78 -6.90 12.53
C GLN A 303 23.78 -8.03 12.73
N THR A 304 24.08 -8.35 13.99
CA THR A 304 24.98 -9.46 14.32
C THR A 304 24.23 -10.80 14.26
N GLY A 305 24.79 -11.80 13.57
CA GLY A 305 24.24 -13.16 13.57
C GLY A 305 23.00 -13.36 12.68
N ILE A 306 22.67 -12.42 11.79
CA ILE A 306 21.64 -12.66 10.77
C ILE A 306 22.13 -13.71 9.77
N LYS A 307 21.32 -14.75 9.63
CA LYS A 307 21.44 -15.66 8.51
C LYS A 307 20.71 -15.04 7.31
N PHE A 308 21.35 -15.01 6.15
CA PHE A 308 20.73 -14.48 4.92
C PHE A 308 20.04 -15.57 4.08
N ASN A 309 20.19 -16.83 4.48
CA ASN A 309 19.55 -18.01 3.88
C ASN A 309 18.15 -18.29 4.46
N ILE A 310 17.41 -17.23 4.80
CA ILE A 310 16.10 -17.38 5.46
C ILE A 310 15.09 -17.90 4.44
N VAL A 311 14.33 -18.92 4.85
CA VAL A 311 13.15 -19.35 4.11
C VAL A 311 12.03 -18.34 4.37
N LEU A 312 11.61 -17.63 3.32
CA LEU A 312 10.50 -16.69 3.41
C LEU A 312 9.18 -17.47 3.62
N PRO A 313 8.10 -16.82 4.09
CA PRO A 313 6.80 -17.49 4.26
C PRO A 313 6.26 -18.19 3.01
N CYS A 314 6.66 -17.73 1.81
CA CYS A 314 6.34 -18.36 0.53
C CYS A 314 7.21 -19.57 0.17
N GLY A 315 8.12 -19.99 1.06
CA GLY A 315 9.02 -21.12 0.83
C GLY A 315 10.27 -20.81 0.01
N SER A 316 10.35 -19.64 -0.60
CA SER A 316 11.53 -19.21 -1.37
C SER A 316 12.57 -18.55 -0.46
N MET A 317 13.84 -18.71 -0.78
CA MET A 317 14.93 -17.94 -0.16
C MET A 317 15.23 -16.65 -0.95
N PRO A 318 15.88 -15.63 -0.35
CA PRO A 318 16.26 -14.39 -1.04
C PRO A 318 17.01 -14.61 -2.36
N LEU A 319 17.85 -15.65 -2.46
CA LEU A 319 18.55 -15.99 -3.69
C LEU A 319 17.61 -16.36 -4.86
N HIS A 320 16.49 -17.04 -4.57
CA HIS A 320 15.45 -17.32 -5.57
C HIS A 320 14.79 -16.04 -6.06
N VAL A 321 14.54 -15.10 -5.13
CA VAL A 321 13.96 -13.79 -5.45
C VAL A 321 14.93 -13.02 -6.36
N CYS A 322 16.22 -12.99 -6.03
CA CYS A 322 17.22 -12.35 -6.88
C CYS A 322 17.24 -12.94 -8.30
N ALA A 323 17.24 -14.28 -8.42
CA ALA A 323 17.25 -14.94 -9.72
C ALA A 323 15.97 -14.67 -10.53
N LYS A 324 14.81 -14.66 -9.87
CA LYS A 324 13.50 -14.39 -10.49
C LYS A 324 13.39 -12.96 -11.01
N TYR A 325 13.98 -11.98 -10.34
CA TYR A 325 13.90 -10.56 -10.72
C TYR A 325 15.18 -10.03 -11.39
N GLY A 326 16.23 -10.84 -11.53
CA GLY A 326 17.49 -10.46 -12.14
C GLY A 326 18.39 -9.56 -11.29
N ALA A 327 18.26 -9.60 -9.96
CA ALA A 327 19.05 -8.79 -9.03
C ALA A 327 20.45 -9.37 -8.79
N ILE A 328 21.36 -9.12 -9.75
CA ILE A 328 22.70 -9.72 -9.80
C ILE A 328 23.58 -9.25 -8.63
N LYS A 329 23.50 -7.96 -8.24
CA LYS A 329 24.37 -7.40 -7.20
C LYS A 329 24.01 -7.97 -5.84
N CYS A 330 22.71 -8.04 -5.54
CA CYS A 330 22.22 -8.69 -4.33
C CYS A 330 22.54 -10.20 -4.33
N ALA A 331 22.38 -10.90 -5.45
CA ALA A 331 22.75 -12.32 -5.55
C ALA A 331 24.24 -12.56 -5.26
N ASP A 332 25.14 -11.77 -5.85
CA ASP A 332 26.59 -11.88 -5.62
C ASP A 332 26.93 -11.65 -4.15
N LEU A 333 26.34 -10.63 -3.52
CA LEU A 333 26.53 -10.38 -2.08
C LEU A 333 26.02 -11.56 -1.23
N LEU A 334 24.82 -12.08 -1.49
CA LEU A 334 24.24 -13.20 -0.75
C LEU A 334 25.10 -14.47 -0.88
N LEU A 335 25.61 -14.77 -2.08
CA LEU A 335 26.49 -15.92 -2.32
C LEU A 335 27.83 -15.77 -1.60
N ARG A 336 28.43 -14.57 -1.60
CA ARG A 336 29.66 -14.30 -0.83
C ARG A 336 29.47 -14.47 0.67
N ILE A 337 28.32 -14.05 1.20
CA ILE A 337 27.98 -14.24 2.62
C ILE A 337 27.80 -15.73 2.93
N ALA A 338 27.11 -16.47 2.07
CA ALA A 338 26.83 -17.89 2.24
C ALA A 338 28.07 -18.79 2.13
N ASN A 339 29.12 -18.38 1.43
CA ASN A 339 30.37 -19.16 1.30
C ASN A 339 31.12 -19.38 2.63
N ASN A 340 30.77 -18.65 3.71
CA ASN A 340 31.27 -18.92 5.06
C ASN A 340 30.44 -19.98 5.81
N GLU A 341 29.26 -20.37 5.31
CA GLU A 341 28.31 -21.30 5.93
C GLU A 341 27.62 -22.22 4.90
N ASN A 342 28.38 -23.04 4.15
CA ASN A 342 27.91 -24.10 3.23
C ASN A 342 26.99 -23.63 2.05
N PRO A 343 27.35 -23.83 0.76
CA PRO A 343 26.65 -23.19 -0.35
C PRO A 343 25.24 -23.75 -0.60
N ILE A 344 24.24 -22.99 -0.17
CA ILE A 344 22.78 -23.21 -0.32
C ILE A 344 22.27 -22.96 -1.75
N VAL A 345 23.19 -22.74 -2.70
CA VAL A 345 22.90 -22.38 -4.10
C VAL A 345 21.99 -23.38 -4.83
N ASN A 346 21.91 -24.62 -4.34
CA ASN A 346 21.14 -25.72 -4.91
C ASN A 346 19.85 -26.05 -4.13
N GLU A 347 19.53 -25.34 -3.06
CA GLU A 347 18.29 -25.58 -2.30
C GLU A 347 17.08 -25.22 -3.16
N PRO A 348 16.09 -26.12 -3.30
CA PRO A 348 14.82 -25.79 -3.93
C PRO A 348 13.93 -24.93 -3.02
N ASP A 349 13.07 -24.14 -3.64
CA ASP A 349 11.90 -23.60 -2.95
C ASP A 349 10.81 -24.66 -2.71
N GLN A 350 9.68 -24.27 -2.09
CA GLN A 350 8.54 -25.17 -1.85
C GLN A 350 7.94 -25.80 -3.12
N VAL A 351 8.19 -25.23 -4.31
CA VAL A 351 7.71 -25.76 -5.60
C VAL A 351 8.73 -26.74 -6.20
N GLY A 352 9.94 -26.82 -5.65
CA GLY A 352 11.01 -27.67 -6.16
C GLY A 352 11.97 -26.94 -7.11
N PHE A 353 11.85 -25.63 -7.27
CA PHE A 353 12.70 -24.86 -8.18
C PHE A 353 13.87 -24.20 -7.46
N THR A 354 15.06 -24.32 -8.05
CA THR A 354 16.28 -23.66 -7.57
C THR A 354 16.40 -22.25 -8.12
N ALA A 355 17.27 -21.44 -7.51
CA ALA A 355 17.62 -20.13 -8.06
C ALA A 355 18.13 -20.21 -9.52
N LEU A 356 18.90 -21.25 -9.85
CA LEU A 356 19.39 -21.48 -11.22
C LEU A 356 18.23 -21.68 -12.21
N PHE A 357 17.20 -22.41 -11.82
CA PHE A 357 16.01 -22.62 -12.65
C PHE A 357 15.30 -21.29 -12.97
N TYR A 358 15.10 -20.43 -11.97
CA TYR A 358 14.51 -19.10 -12.19
C TYR A 358 15.39 -18.22 -13.10
N ALA A 359 16.71 -18.28 -12.96
CA ALA A 359 17.63 -17.55 -13.83
C ALA A 359 17.52 -17.99 -15.31
N ILE A 360 17.36 -19.30 -15.56
CA ILE A 360 17.11 -19.85 -16.91
C ILE A 360 15.77 -19.37 -17.46
N LEU A 361 14.70 -19.41 -16.66
CA LEU A 361 13.38 -18.95 -17.11
C LEU A 361 13.39 -17.49 -17.54
N GLN A 362 14.16 -16.65 -16.84
CA GLN A 362 14.37 -15.24 -17.16
C GLN A 362 15.42 -14.99 -18.25
N LYS A 363 16.08 -16.04 -18.76
CA LYS A 363 17.13 -15.95 -19.78
C LYS A 363 18.27 -15.00 -19.37
N ASN A 364 18.54 -14.90 -18.07
CA ASN A 364 19.54 -13.97 -17.54
C ASN A 364 20.91 -14.66 -17.45
N GLU A 365 21.68 -14.55 -18.54
CA GLU A 365 22.98 -15.21 -18.66
C GLU A 365 23.98 -14.82 -17.55
N ALA A 366 24.02 -13.53 -17.17
CA ALA A 366 24.92 -13.07 -16.13
C ALA A 366 24.59 -13.69 -14.76
N MET A 367 23.30 -13.85 -14.45
CA MET A 367 22.86 -14.55 -13.24
C MET A 367 23.17 -16.06 -13.30
N ILE A 368 22.98 -16.70 -14.46
CA ILE A 368 23.32 -18.11 -14.67
C ILE A 368 24.81 -18.34 -14.43
N GLU A 369 25.67 -17.53 -15.06
CA GLU A 369 27.12 -17.62 -14.89
C GLU A 369 27.53 -17.40 -13.43
N LEU A 370 26.94 -16.42 -12.74
CA LEU A 370 27.19 -16.16 -11.32
C LEU A 370 26.86 -17.40 -10.46
N LEU A 371 25.67 -17.98 -10.66
CA LEU A 371 25.21 -19.13 -9.89
C LEU A 371 26.05 -20.39 -10.18
N VAL A 372 26.34 -20.68 -11.46
CA VAL A 372 27.16 -21.82 -11.88
C VAL A 372 28.59 -21.71 -11.34
N ARG A 373 29.21 -20.52 -11.40
CA ARG A 373 30.54 -20.27 -10.80
C ARG A 373 30.55 -20.50 -9.28
N ASN A 374 29.41 -20.33 -8.62
CA ASN A 374 29.24 -20.62 -7.19
C ASN A 374 28.70 -22.05 -6.92
N GLY A 375 28.74 -22.96 -7.90
CA GLY A 375 28.45 -24.38 -7.72
C GLY A 375 26.98 -24.79 -7.94
N ALA A 376 26.16 -23.95 -8.57
CA ALA A 376 24.81 -24.32 -8.96
C ALA A 376 24.80 -25.45 -10.00
N LYS A 377 23.93 -26.44 -9.83
CA LYS A 377 23.80 -27.61 -10.72
C LYS A 377 22.33 -27.86 -11.07
N LEU A 378 22.05 -28.09 -12.35
CA LEU A 378 20.68 -28.45 -12.80
C LEU A 378 20.22 -29.78 -12.20
N THR A 379 21.13 -30.72 -12.04
CA THR A 379 20.86 -32.06 -11.50
C THR A 379 20.62 -32.08 -10.00
N ALA A 380 20.62 -30.92 -9.33
CA ALA A 380 20.27 -30.83 -7.92
C ALA A 380 18.80 -31.19 -7.68
N THR A 381 17.92 -30.80 -8.60
CA THR A 381 16.47 -31.05 -8.49
C THR A 381 15.88 -31.73 -9.72
N LEU A 382 16.47 -31.53 -10.91
CA LEU A 382 15.96 -32.08 -12.16
C LEU A 382 16.65 -33.40 -12.52
N LYS A 383 15.86 -34.35 -13.00
CA LYS A 383 16.36 -35.57 -13.64
C LYS A 383 16.89 -35.24 -15.04
N PRO A 384 17.85 -36.01 -15.57
CA PRO A 384 18.34 -35.82 -16.93
C PRO A 384 17.22 -35.79 -17.99
N SER A 385 16.22 -36.67 -17.89
CA SER A 385 15.08 -36.67 -18.82
C SER A 385 14.19 -35.42 -18.74
N GLU A 386 14.09 -34.78 -17.57
CA GLU A 386 13.38 -33.51 -17.40
C GLU A 386 14.13 -32.37 -18.08
N ILE A 387 15.47 -32.34 -17.93
CA ILE A 387 16.34 -31.40 -18.65
C ILE A 387 16.17 -31.59 -20.16
N GLY A 388 16.21 -32.85 -20.63
CA GLY A 388 15.98 -33.19 -22.03
C GLY A 388 14.62 -32.71 -22.54
N MET A 389 13.55 -32.87 -21.74
CA MET A 389 12.22 -32.35 -22.06
C MET A 389 12.21 -30.82 -22.21
N TYR A 390 12.87 -30.07 -21.32
CA TYR A 390 12.95 -28.62 -21.43
C TYR A 390 13.71 -28.17 -22.69
N LEU A 391 14.85 -28.82 -23.01
CA LEU A 391 15.60 -28.57 -24.24
C LEU A 391 14.73 -28.84 -25.49
N CYS A 392 14.06 -29.98 -25.51
CA CYS A 392 13.14 -30.41 -26.56
C CYS A 392 11.96 -29.43 -26.75
N ASN A 393 11.45 -28.85 -25.66
CA ASN A 393 10.41 -27.84 -25.75
C ASN A 393 10.93 -26.50 -26.30
N CYS A 394 12.16 -26.08 -25.93
CA CYS A 394 12.79 -24.87 -26.47
C CYS A 394 12.94 -24.98 -27.99
N VAL A 395 13.47 -26.11 -28.48
CA VAL A 395 13.69 -26.31 -29.92
C VAL A 395 12.38 -26.40 -30.69
N LYS A 396 11.33 -27.04 -30.14
CA LYS A 396 10.00 -27.12 -30.78
C LYS A 396 9.40 -25.74 -31.06
N HIS A 397 9.70 -24.75 -30.22
CA HIS A 397 9.24 -23.37 -30.36
C HIS A 397 10.28 -22.42 -30.97
N ASN A 398 11.42 -22.95 -31.44
CA ASN A 398 12.56 -22.19 -31.97
C ASN A 398 13.08 -21.10 -30.98
N GLU A 399 13.03 -21.36 -29.68
CA GLU A 399 13.49 -20.43 -28.63
C GLU A 399 14.99 -20.57 -28.35
N VAL A 400 15.83 -20.04 -29.25
CA VAL A 400 17.30 -20.14 -29.16
C VAL A 400 17.86 -19.54 -27.86
N ASP A 401 17.38 -18.36 -27.42
CA ASP A 401 17.87 -17.71 -26.20
C ASP A 401 17.65 -18.58 -24.95
N ARG A 402 16.52 -19.31 -24.90
CA ARG A 402 16.23 -20.21 -23.78
C ARG A 402 17.10 -21.46 -23.87
N LEU A 403 17.34 -21.97 -25.08
CA LEU A 403 18.29 -23.07 -25.32
C LEU A 403 19.72 -22.70 -24.90
N ILE A 404 20.16 -21.48 -25.21
CA ILE A 404 21.45 -20.91 -24.75
C ILE A 404 21.49 -20.87 -23.22
N ALA A 405 20.45 -20.37 -22.57
CA ALA A 405 20.38 -20.30 -21.10
C ALA A 405 20.50 -21.69 -20.45
N TRP A 406 19.80 -22.70 -20.98
CA TRP A 406 19.95 -24.09 -20.52
C TRP A 406 21.37 -24.61 -20.74
N HIS A 407 21.97 -24.36 -21.90
CA HIS A 407 23.33 -24.79 -22.19
C HIS A 407 24.35 -24.16 -21.22
N LYS A 408 24.28 -22.84 -21.02
CA LYS A 408 25.14 -22.10 -20.08
C LYS A 408 24.98 -22.56 -18.63
N ALA A 409 23.80 -23.06 -18.27
CA ALA A 409 23.55 -23.66 -16.96
C ALA A 409 24.12 -25.09 -16.81
N GLY A 410 24.78 -25.63 -17.85
CA GLY A 410 25.41 -26.96 -17.84
C GLY A 410 24.52 -28.08 -18.35
N ALA A 411 23.43 -27.78 -19.08
CA ALA A 411 22.61 -28.82 -19.70
C ALA A 411 23.39 -29.55 -20.81
N ASN A 412 23.30 -30.87 -20.83
CA ASN A 412 23.77 -31.66 -21.97
C ASN A 412 22.79 -31.49 -23.14
N LEU A 413 23.24 -30.87 -24.22
CA LEU A 413 22.42 -30.58 -25.41
C LEU A 413 21.99 -31.83 -26.17
N ASP A 414 22.59 -32.99 -25.89
CA ASP A 414 22.22 -34.28 -26.48
C ASP A 414 21.28 -35.11 -25.58
N GLN A 415 20.84 -34.53 -24.46
CA GLN A 415 19.98 -35.21 -23.49
C GLN A 415 18.57 -35.46 -24.05
N THR A 416 18.15 -36.72 -24.06
CA THR A 416 16.84 -37.11 -24.57
C THR A 416 15.68 -36.73 -23.63
N ASP A 417 14.51 -36.47 -24.21
CA ASP A 417 13.24 -36.40 -23.48
C ASP A 417 12.75 -37.79 -23.01
N TYR A 418 11.55 -37.85 -22.43
CA TYR A 418 10.93 -39.12 -21.97
C TYR A 418 10.59 -40.10 -23.10
N ASP A 419 10.47 -39.62 -24.34
CA ASP A 419 10.20 -40.43 -25.52
C ASP A 419 11.51 -40.92 -26.18
N GLY A 420 12.67 -40.62 -25.58
CA GLY A 420 13.98 -40.99 -26.13
C GLY A 420 14.42 -40.14 -27.32
N ARG A 421 13.81 -38.96 -27.52
CA ARG A 421 14.12 -38.06 -28.64
C ARG A 421 15.16 -37.04 -28.22
N THR A 422 16.17 -36.83 -29.05
CA THR A 422 17.16 -35.77 -28.84
C THR A 422 16.60 -34.39 -29.25
N PRO A 423 17.10 -33.30 -28.66
CA PRO A 423 16.73 -31.95 -29.07
C PRO A 423 16.99 -31.69 -30.57
N LEU A 424 18.08 -32.24 -31.13
CA LEU A 424 18.38 -32.11 -32.55
C LEU A 424 17.28 -32.75 -33.43
N LEU A 425 16.83 -33.96 -33.09
CA LEU A 425 15.78 -34.66 -33.83
C LEU A 425 14.50 -33.81 -33.91
N LEU A 426 14.08 -33.22 -32.80
CA LEU A 426 12.90 -32.36 -32.74
C LEU A 426 13.12 -31.02 -33.46
N ALA A 427 14.29 -30.40 -33.31
CA ALA A 427 14.64 -29.17 -34.02
C ALA A 427 14.50 -29.35 -35.54
N VAL A 428 15.02 -30.47 -36.08
CA VAL A 428 14.88 -30.80 -37.50
C VAL A 428 13.43 -31.09 -37.88
N ASN A 429 12.72 -31.87 -37.08
CA ASN A 429 11.32 -32.21 -37.35
C ASN A 429 10.40 -30.97 -37.41
N TYR A 430 10.67 -29.96 -36.57
CA TYR A 430 9.91 -28.70 -36.51
C TYR A 430 10.50 -27.57 -37.38
N ASN A 431 11.58 -27.82 -38.13
CA ASN A 431 12.28 -26.83 -38.95
C ASN A 431 12.79 -25.61 -38.16
N SER A 432 13.26 -25.84 -36.93
CA SER A 432 13.82 -24.82 -36.04
C SER A 432 15.28 -24.57 -36.37
N ILE A 433 15.52 -23.92 -37.51
CA ILE A 433 16.84 -23.76 -38.14
C ILE A 433 17.86 -23.12 -37.19
N ASP A 434 17.46 -22.07 -36.46
CA ASP A 434 18.37 -21.36 -35.56
C ASP A 434 18.82 -22.24 -34.37
N CYS A 435 17.90 -23.08 -33.85
CA CYS A 435 18.25 -24.07 -32.85
C CYS A 435 19.15 -25.18 -33.43
N VAL A 436 18.94 -25.61 -34.68
CA VAL A 436 19.82 -26.58 -35.34
C VAL A 436 21.24 -26.03 -35.46
N HIS A 437 21.40 -24.78 -35.92
CA HIS A 437 22.70 -24.10 -35.94
C HIS A 437 23.35 -24.10 -34.56
N TYR A 438 22.64 -23.61 -33.55
CA TYR A 438 23.20 -23.51 -32.21
C TYR A 438 23.62 -24.86 -31.63
N LEU A 439 22.78 -25.90 -31.80
CA LEU A 439 23.07 -27.27 -31.33
C LEU A 439 24.31 -27.86 -31.99
N LEU A 440 24.48 -27.67 -33.31
CA LEU A 440 25.64 -28.19 -34.03
C LEU A 440 26.91 -27.39 -33.72
N ASP A 441 26.82 -26.07 -33.56
CA ASP A 441 27.99 -25.21 -33.32
C ASP A 441 28.53 -25.35 -31.88
N ASN A 442 27.68 -25.69 -30.90
CA ASN A 442 28.03 -25.65 -29.48
C ASN A 442 27.85 -26.98 -28.73
N GLY A 443 27.18 -27.96 -29.32
CA GLY A 443 26.94 -29.27 -28.70
C GLY A 443 27.85 -30.36 -29.27
N ASN A 444 28.31 -31.28 -28.40
CA ASN A 444 28.84 -32.56 -28.87
C ASN A 444 27.67 -33.51 -29.16
N ILE A 445 26.98 -33.28 -30.28
CA ILE A 445 25.72 -33.94 -30.62
C ILE A 445 25.95 -35.23 -31.42
N ASP A 446 25.32 -36.32 -31.01
CA ASP A 446 25.23 -37.53 -31.83
C ASP A 446 24.14 -37.39 -32.92
N ILE A 447 24.59 -37.11 -34.14
CA ILE A 447 23.71 -36.98 -35.31
C ILE A 447 23.21 -38.33 -35.85
N SER A 448 23.68 -39.46 -35.31
CA SER A 448 23.28 -40.80 -35.72
C SER A 448 22.08 -41.34 -34.95
N TRP A 449 21.74 -40.71 -33.82
CA TRP A 449 20.59 -41.10 -33.00
C TRP A 449 19.29 -41.01 -33.80
N CYS A 450 18.51 -42.10 -33.80
CA CYS A 450 17.29 -42.20 -34.59
C CYS A 450 16.03 -42.13 -33.72
N ASP A 451 14.92 -41.71 -34.34
CA ASP A 451 13.62 -41.72 -33.68
C ASP A 451 13.02 -43.14 -33.58
N ASN A 452 11.83 -43.25 -33.00
CA ASN A 452 11.11 -44.54 -32.87
C ASN A 452 10.71 -45.18 -34.22
N ARG A 453 10.97 -44.51 -35.35
CA ARG A 453 10.79 -45.02 -36.72
C ARG A 453 12.14 -45.34 -37.38
N SER A 454 13.22 -45.35 -36.61
CA SER A 454 14.60 -45.55 -37.06
C SER A 454 15.07 -44.49 -38.06
N MET A 455 14.52 -43.28 -38.01
CA MET A 455 14.90 -42.17 -38.88
C MET A 455 15.91 -41.26 -38.17
N THR A 456 17.05 -41.03 -38.81
CA THR A 456 18.07 -40.06 -38.38
C THR A 456 17.65 -38.63 -38.70
N PRO A 457 18.21 -37.60 -38.02
CA PRO A 457 17.94 -36.19 -38.30
C PRO A 457 18.08 -35.84 -39.80
N ILE A 458 19.12 -36.33 -40.48
CA ILE A 458 19.32 -36.03 -41.91
C ILE A 458 18.27 -36.70 -42.82
N GLN A 459 17.79 -37.90 -42.46
CA GLN A 459 16.72 -38.57 -43.19
C GLN A 459 15.39 -37.85 -43.00
N ILE A 460 15.09 -37.36 -41.79
CA ILE A 460 13.90 -36.54 -41.51
C ILE A 460 13.95 -35.23 -42.33
N ALA A 461 15.09 -34.54 -42.35
CA ALA A 461 15.27 -33.31 -43.12
C ALA A 461 15.04 -33.55 -44.63
N LYS A 462 15.59 -34.63 -45.19
CA LYS A 462 15.37 -35.01 -46.60
C LYS A 462 13.92 -35.36 -46.90
N GLN A 463 13.28 -36.15 -46.03
CA GLN A 463 11.87 -36.54 -46.21
C GLN A 463 10.93 -35.33 -46.21
N ARG A 464 11.23 -34.31 -45.40
CA ARG A 464 10.43 -33.08 -45.29
C ARG A 464 10.84 -31.95 -46.26
N GLY A 465 11.93 -32.12 -47.01
CA GLY A 465 12.43 -31.12 -47.96
C GLY A 465 13.12 -29.91 -47.32
N PHE A 466 13.76 -30.07 -46.16
CA PHE A 466 14.48 -29.00 -45.47
C PHE A 466 15.94 -28.91 -45.93
N ASP A 467 16.16 -28.43 -47.15
CA ASP A 467 17.47 -28.42 -47.82
C ASP A 467 18.57 -27.68 -47.03
N SER A 468 18.23 -26.56 -46.38
CA SER A 468 19.16 -25.81 -45.51
C SER A 468 19.68 -26.67 -44.36
N ILE A 469 18.80 -27.39 -43.68
CA ILE A 469 19.15 -28.31 -42.59
C ILE A 469 19.96 -29.50 -43.11
N VAL A 470 19.64 -30.03 -44.29
CA VAL A 470 20.43 -31.11 -44.92
C VAL A 470 21.87 -30.65 -45.17
N GLN A 471 22.07 -29.43 -45.65
CA GLN A 471 23.39 -28.85 -45.86
C GLN A 471 24.16 -28.72 -44.53
N LEU A 472 23.52 -28.20 -43.48
CA LEU A 472 24.13 -28.05 -42.15
C LEU A 472 24.54 -29.38 -41.52
N LEU A 473 23.67 -30.39 -41.56
CA LEU A 473 23.99 -31.72 -41.03
C LEU A 473 25.10 -32.39 -41.84
N SER A 474 25.12 -32.18 -43.17
CA SER A 474 26.15 -32.75 -44.04
C SER A 474 27.52 -32.07 -43.88
N SER A 475 27.55 -30.76 -43.56
CA SER A 475 28.81 -30.07 -43.24
C SER A 475 29.33 -30.49 -41.89
N TYR A 476 28.46 -30.59 -40.88
CA TYR A 476 28.84 -31.01 -39.53
C TYR A 476 29.38 -32.46 -39.51
N ALA A 477 28.74 -33.37 -40.25
CA ALA A 477 29.19 -34.74 -40.40
C ALA A 477 30.58 -34.89 -41.08
N LYS A 478 31.05 -33.88 -41.81
CA LYS A 478 32.39 -33.86 -42.42
C LYS A 478 33.45 -33.23 -41.51
N SER A 479 33.04 -32.47 -40.50
CA SER A 479 33.93 -31.78 -39.57
C SER A 479 34.20 -32.57 -38.28
N GLN A 480 33.41 -33.60 -37.99
CA GLN A 480 33.74 -34.64 -37.00
C GLN A 480 34.59 -35.73 -37.64
#